data_AF-A0A392N6N2-F1
#
_entry.id   AF-A0A392N6N2-F1
#
_cell.length_a   1.000
_cell.length_b   1.000
_cell.length_c   1.000
_cell.angle_alpha   90.00
_cell.angle_beta   90.00
_cell.angle_gamma   90.00
#
_symmetry.space_group_name_H-M   'P 1'
#
loop_
_entity.id
_entity.type
_entity.pdbx_description
1 polymer ?
#
loop_
_entity_poly.entity_id
_entity_poly.type
_entity_poly.pdbx_seq_one_letter_code
_entity_poly.pdbx_strand_id
1 'polypeptide(L)'
;RLTLTNYALYFESLGVGVHEKAVRYDLGADMKQVIKPDLTGPLGARLFDKAVMYKSTSVAEPVYFEFPEFKANLRRDYWLDISLEILRAHMFVRKFGLKDTQKSEVLARASLGIFRYRALKEAFKFFSSNYKTLLTFNLAETLPRGDIILKTLSNTLMNLASVSGKRRIPANVESKKKLIVSPAAVVALSCLGFKSKMATGIYEETTV
;
A
#
# COMPACT_ATOMS: atom_id res chain seq x y z
N ARG A 1 -8.01 -0.16 -21.92
CA ARG A 1 -7.71 0.63 -20.70
C ARG A 1 -7.52 -0.31 -19.52
N LEU A 2 -6.49 -0.09 -18.71
CA LEU A 2 -6.24 -0.86 -17.48
C LEU A 2 -6.55 0.04 -16.28
N THR A 3 -7.27 -0.49 -15.30
CA THR A 3 -7.67 0.23 -14.09
C THR A 3 -7.40 -0.65 -12.87
N LEU A 4 -6.70 -0.14 -11.86
CA LEU A 4 -6.50 -0.83 -10.59
C LEU A 4 -7.35 -0.19 -9.50
N THR A 5 -8.02 -1.03 -8.72
CA THR A 5 -8.72 -0.65 -7.48
C THR A 5 -8.05 -1.33 -6.30
N ASN A 6 -8.48 -1.01 -5.08
CA ASN A 6 -8.03 -1.72 -3.88
C ASN A 6 -8.57 -3.15 -3.76
N TYR A 7 -9.35 -3.67 -4.73
CA TYR A 7 -9.87 -5.04 -4.73
C TYR A 7 -9.60 -5.83 -6.00
N ALA A 8 -9.47 -5.18 -7.15
CA ALA A 8 -9.40 -5.83 -8.43
C ALA A 8 -8.68 -4.99 -9.49
N LEU A 9 -8.13 -5.69 -10.47
CA LEU A 9 -7.66 -5.14 -11.73
C LEU A 9 -8.77 -5.26 -12.77
N TYR A 10 -9.00 -4.21 -13.56
CA TYR A 10 -10.01 -4.17 -14.60
C TYR A 10 -9.35 -3.88 -15.95
N PHE A 11 -9.72 -4.65 -16.96
CA PHE A 11 -9.30 -4.42 -18.33
C PHE A 11 -10.49 -4.19 -19.25
N GLU A 12 -10.44 -3.08 -19.98
CA GLU A 12 -11.41 -2.72 -21.02
C GLU A 12 -10.70 -2.76 -22.36
N SER A 13 -11.19 -3.56 -23.30
CA SER A 13 -10.70 -3.52 -24.68
C SER A 13 -11.12 -2.22 -25.36
N LEU A 14 -10.23 -1.65 -26.19
CA LEU A 14 -10.58 -0.51 -27.04
C LEU A 14 -11.12 -1.06 -28.36
N GLY A 15 -12.43 -1.30 -28.43
CA GLY A 15 -13.13 -1.59 -29.69
C GLY A 15 -13.40 -0.33 -30.51
N VAL A 16 -13.57 -0.48 -31.82
CA VAL A 16 -14.02 0.61 -32.71
C VAL A 16 -15.49 0.93 -32.37
N GLY A 17 -15.73 2.02 -31.66
CA GLY A 17 -17.06 2.63 -31.49
C GLY A 17 -17.89 2.20 -30.27
N VAL A 18 -17.54 1.13 -29.55
CA VAL A 18 -18.21 0.74 -28.29
C VAL A 18 -17.17 0.23 -27.28
N HIS A 19 -17.16 0.79 -26.08
CA HIS A 19 -16.37 0.26 -24.97
C HIS A 19 -16.99 -1.09 -24.53
N GLU A 20 -16.25 -2.19 -24.69
CA GLU A 20 -16.66 -3.48 -24.13
C GLU A 20 -16.69 -3.42 -22.59
N LYS A 21 -17.55 -4.24 -21.97
CA LYS A 21 -17.64 -4.35 -20.51
C LYS A 21 -16.29 -4.76 -19.94
N ALA A 22 -15.81 -4.02 -18.94
CA ALA A 22 -14.54 -4.30 -18.28
C ALA A 22 -14.49 -5.72 -17.71
N VAL A 23 -13.46 -6.49 -18.06
CA VAL A 23 -13.15 -7.77 -17.43
C VAL A 23 -12.52 -7.50 -16.07
N ARG A 24 -13.06 -8.12 -15.02
CA ARG A 24 -12.59 -7.98 -13.63
C ARG A 24 -11.72 -9.15 -13.23
N TYR A 25 -10.51 -8.86 -12.73
CA TYR A 25 -9.58 -9.81 -12.12
C TYR A 25 -9.49 -9.53 -10.62
N ASP A 26 -10.08 -10.40 -9.82
CA ASP A 26 -10.16 -10.21 -8.37
C ASP A 26 -8.80 -10.46 -7.69
N LEU A 27 -8.36 -9.50 -6.87
CA LEU A 27 -7.12 -9.56 -6.07
C LEU A 27 -7.40 -9.84 -4.59
N GLY A 28 -8.65 -9.66 -4.16
CA GLY A 28 -9.08 -9.82 -2.77
C GLY A 28 -9.52 -11.23 -2.40
N ALA A 29 -10.03 -11.99 -3.36
CA ALA A 29 -10.38 -13.39 -3.19
C ALA A 29 -9.13 -14.27 -2.99
N ASP A 30 -9.31 -15.46 -2.42
CA ASP A 30 -8.23 -16.44 -2.29
C ASP A 30 -8.25 -17.42 -3.47
N MET A 31 -7.74 -16.98 -4.62
CA MET A 31 -7.82 -17.72 -5.90
C MET A 31 -6.43 -18.12 -6.41
N LYS A 32 -5.45 -18.23 -5.52
CA LYS A 32 -4.04 -18.51 -5.85
C LYS A 32 -3.51 -17.62 -6.98
N GLN A 33 -3.82 -16.32 -6.89
CA GLN A 33 -3.44 -15.35 -7.91
C GLN A 33 -1.91 -15.26 -8.04
N VAL A 34 -1.44 -15.27 -9.28
CA VAL A 34 -0.04 -15.04 -9.63
C VAL A 34 0.02 -13.87 -10.59
N ILE A 35 0.83 -12.87 -10.25
CA ILE A 35 1.13 -11.72 -11.10
C ILE A 35 2.65 -11.66 -11.26
N LYS A 36 3.14 -11.74 -12.50
CA LYS A 36 4.59 -11.74 -12.77
C LYS A 36 4.89 -11.09 -14.13
N PRO A 37 6.12 -10.59 -14.34
CA PRO A 37 6.55 -10.19 -15.67
C PRO A 37 6.59 -11.40 -16.60
N ASP A 38 6.28 -11.20 -17.88
CA ASP A 38 6.42 -12.24 -18.90
C ASP A 38 6.94 -11.71 -20.24
N LEU A 39 7.54 -12.60 -21.03
CA LEU A 39 8.02 -12.36 -22.38
C LEU A 39 6.90 -12.63 -23.39
N THR A 40 6.48 -11.62 -24.15
CA THR A 40 5.51 -11.83 -25.26
C THR A 40 6.14 -11.71 -26.65
N GLY A 41 7.46 -11.59 -26.74
CA GLY A 41 8.16 -11.56 -28.02
C GLY A 41 8.19 -12.90 -28.75
N PRO A 42 8.31 -12.90 -30.09
CA PRO A 42 8.63 -14.11 -30.82
C PRO A 42 9.88 -14.76 -30.25
N LEU A 43 9.83 -16.09 -30.03
CA LEU A 43 10.90 -16.90 -29.45
C LEU A 43 11.33 -16.50 -28.02
N GLY A 44 10.51 -15.76 -27.26
CA GLY A 44 10.84 -15.38 -25.89
C GLY A 44 12.01 -14.40 -25.79
N ALA A 45 12.27 -13.62 -26.85
CA ALA A 45 13.33 -12.63 -26.85
C ALA A 45 13.08 -11.55 -25.78
N ARG A 46 14.06 -11.35 -24.88
CA ARG A 46 14.04 -10.36 -23.78
C ARG A 46 13.88 -8.90 -24.22
N LEU A 47 14.07 -8.63 -25.50
CA LEU A 47 13.78 -7.31 -26.08
C LEU A 47 12.26 -6.99 -26.08
N PHE A 48 11.43 -8.01 -25.79
CA PHE A 48 9.97 -7.92 -25.74
C PHE A 48 9.42 -8.40 -24.38
N ASP A 49 10.07 -8.00 -23.29
CA ASP A 49 9.59 -8.04 -21.89
C ASP A 49 8.35 -7.13 -21.67
N LYS A 50 7.32 -7.27 -22.51
CA LYS A 50 6.27 -6.26 -22.66
C LYS A 50 4.99 -6.59 -21.91
N ALA A 51 4.92 -7.68 -21.14
CA ALA A 51 3.68 -8.08 -20.49
C ALA A 51 3.78 -8.24 -18.98
N VAL A 52 2.63 -8.01 -18.35
CA VAL A 52 2.31 -8.54 -17.01
C VAL A 52 1.34 -9.69 -17.21
N MET A 53 1.72 -10.88 -16.74
CA MET A 53 0.84 -12.04 -16.72
C MET A 53 0.02 -12.06 -15.43
N TYR A 54 -1.27 -12.34 -15.54
CA TYR A 54 -2.17 -12.68 -14.45
C TYR A 54 -2.72 -14.11 -14.64
N LYS A 55 -2.66 -14.90 -13.57
CA LYS A 55 -3.31 -16.22 -13.50
C LYS A 55 -3.97 -16.38 -12.15
N SER A 56 -5.14 -17.02 -12.12
CA SER A 56 -5.80 -17.46 -10.89
C SER A 56 -6.57 -18.75 -11.18
N THR A 57 -7.14 -19.37 -10.14
CA THR A 57 -8.03 -20.53 -10.31
C THR A 57 -9.36 -20.18 -10.99
N SER A 58 -9.73 -18.89 -11.06
CA SER A 58 -10.96 -18.44 -11.73
C SER A 58 -10.77 -18.16 -13.22
N VAL A 59 -9.54 -18.25 -13.74
CA VAL A 59 -9.23 -17.97 -15.15
C VAL A 59 -8.54 -19.21 -15.73
N ALA A 60 -9.15 -19.79 -16.78
CA ALA A 60 -8.67 -21.03 -17.39
C ALA A 60 -7.27 -20.88 -18.00
N GLU A 61 -7.04 -19.77 -18.70
CA GLU A 61 -5.75 -19.46 -19.35
C GLU A 61 -5.11 -18.21 -18.72
N PRO A 62 -3.77 -18.14 -18.63
CA PRO A 62 -3.10 -16.92 -18.20
C PRO A 62 -3.47 -15.75 -19.10
N VAL A 63 -3.71 -14.59 -18.49
CA VAL A 63 -4.02 -13.34 -19.19
C VAL A 63 -2.77 -12.48 -19.23
N TYR A 64 -2.50 -11.88 -20.39
CA TYR A 64 -1.34 -11.04 -20.62
C TYR A 64 -1.77 -9.60 -20.88
N PHE A 65 -1.30 -8.68 -20.03
CA PHE A 65 -1.48 -7.25 -20.24
C PHE A 65 -0.25 -6.70 -20.92
N GLU A 66 -0.37 -6.38 -22.20
CA GLU A 66 0.75 -5.87 -23.00
C GLU A 66 0.93 -4.35 -22.85
N PHE A 67 2.20 -3.96 -22.75
CA PHE A 67 2.67 -2.59 -22.64
C PHE A 67 3.62 -2.33 -23.82
N PRO A 68 3.10 -1.82 -24.95
CA PRO A 68 3.89 -1.54 -26.14
C PRO A 68 4.77 -0.31 -25.90
N GLU A 69 5.88 -0.48 -25.20
CA GLU A 69 6.90 0.55 -24.97
C GLU A 69 8.16 0.21 -25.76
N PHE A 70 8.75 1.23 -26.41
CA PHE A 70 9.99 1.09 -27.20
C PHE A 70 11.26 1.37 -26.39
N LYS A 71 11.16 2.02 -25.22
CA LYS A 71 12.29 2.35 -24.35
C LYS A 71 11.94 2.11 -22.89
N ALA A 72 12.67 1.19 -22.25
CA ALA A 72 12.62 0.79 -20.84
C ALA A 72 11.26 0.22 -20.38
N ASN A 73 11.27 -0.86 -19.60
CA ASN A 73 10.06 -1.58 -19.16
C ASN A 73 9.30 -0.85 -18.02
N LEU A 74 9.35 0.48 -17.99
CA LEU A 74 9.00 1.30 -16.82
C LEU A 74 7.50 1.30 -16.52
N ARG A 75 6.63 1.29 -17.53
CA ARG A 75 5.17 1.21 -17.28
C ARG A 75 4.74 -0.20 -16.93
N ARG A 76 5.34 -1.21 -17.58
CA ARG A 76 5.13 -2.63 -17.23
C ARG A 76 5.48 -2.87 -15.78
N ASP A 77 6.68 -2.47 -15.36
CA ASP A 77 7.17 -2.61 -13.99
C ASP A 77 6.29 -1.82 -13.00
N TYR A 78 5.87 -0.61 -13.37
CA TYR A 78 4.93 0.17 -12.55
C TYR A 78 3.63 -0.61 -12.30
N TRP A 79 2.98 -1.09 -13.36
CA TRP A 79 1.71 -1.82 -13.25
C TRP A 79 1.86 -3.14 -12.49
N LEU A 80 2.98 -3.83 -12.69
CA LEU A 80 3.33 -5.01 -11.92
C LEU A 80 3.42 -4.69 -10.42
N ASP A 81 4.22 -3.69 -10.06
CA ASP A 81 4.51 -3.33 -8.66
C ASP A 81 3.25 -2.89 -7.90
N ILE A 82 2.40 -2.05 -8.50
CA ILE A 82 1.15 -1.61 -7.84
C ILE A 82 0.12 -2.72 -7.73
N SER A 83 0.06 -3.65 -8.70
CA SER A 83 -0.86 -4.79 -8.65
C SER A 83 -0.42 -5.77 -7.57
N LEU A 84 0.90 -6.01 -7.46
CA LEU A 84 1.47 -6.81 -6.39
C LEU A 84 1.27 -6.18 -5.01
N GLU A 85 1.36 -4.86 -4.89
CA GLU A 85 1.07 -4.15 -3.63
C GLU A 85 -0.34 -4.46 -3.12
N ILE A 86 -1.35 -4.34 -3.98
CA ILE A 86 -2.76 -4.63 -3.61
C ILE A 86 -2.95 -6.13 -3.33
N LEU A 87 -2.40 -7.01 -4.17
CA LEU A 87 -2.51 -8.46 -3.97
C LEU A 87 -1.88 -8.90 -2.63
N ARG A 88 -0.67 -8.41 -2.34
CA ARG A 88 0.05 -8.72 -1.09
C ARG A 88 -0.63 -8.12 0.13
N ALA A 89 -1.27 -6.96 0.00
CA ALA A 89 -2.10 -6.39 1.07
C ALA A 89 -3.29 -7.30 1.42
N HIS A 90 -3.99 -7.86 0.43
CA HIS A 90 -5.06 -8.83 0.68
C HIS A 90 -4.54 -10.16 1.25
N MET A 91 -3.43 -10.67 0.73
CA MET A 91 -2.77 -11.84 1.31
C MET A 91 -2.38 -11.62 2.77
N PHE A 92 -1.86 -10.43 3.11
CA PHE A 92 -1.53 -10.03 4.48
C PHE A 92 -2.79 -10.03 5.38
N VAL A 93 -3.89 -9.43 4.92
CA VAL A 93 -5.17 -9.44 5.65
C VAL A 93 -5.61 -10.86 5.97
N ARG A 94 -5.55 -11.77 4.98
CA ARG A 94 -5.91 -13.18 5.16
C ARG A 94 -4.95 -13.90 6.11
N LYS A 95 -3.64 -13.72 5.92
CA LYS A 95 -2.57 -14.34 6.73
C LYS A 95 -2.70 -14.04 8.21
N PHE A 96 -3.10 -12.81 8.57
CA PHE A 96 -3.23 -12.38 9.96
C PHE A 96 -4.70 -12.32 10.46
N GLY A 97 -5.67 -12.79 9.66
CA GLY A 97 -7.08 -12.81 10.05
C GLY A 97 -7.67 -11.44 10.38
N LEU A 98 -7.21 -10.38 9.70
CA LEU A 98 -7.61 -9.00 9.98
C LEU A 98 -9.05 -8.74 9.50
N LYS A 99 -9.85 -8.08 10.34
CA LYS A 99 -11.29 -7.84 10.09
C LYS A 99 -11.60 -6.36 9.92
N ASP A 100 -12.66 -6.07 9.16
CA ASP A 100 -13.32 -4.77 8.99
C ASP A 100 -12.35 -3.56 9.03
N THR A 101 -12.28 -2.86 10.16
CA THR A 101 -11.44 -1.66 10.36
C THR A 101 -9.96 -1.92 10.08
N GLN A 102 -9.43 -3.07 10.50
CA GLN A 102 -8.04 -3.43 10.27
C GLN A 102 -7.79 -3.74 8.79
N LYS A 103 -8.74 -4.41 8.14
CA LYS A 103 -8.70 -4.66 6.70
C LYS A 103 -8.73 -3.34 5.93
N SER A 104 -9.62 -2.42 6.28
CA SER A 104 -9.68 -1.10 5.61
C SER A 104 -8.41 -0.29 5.82
N GLU A 105 -7.82 -0.33 7.02
CA GLU A 105 -6.55 0.34 7.32
C GLU A 105 -5.40 -0.22 6.47
N VAL A 106 -5.32 -1.55 6.31
CA VAL A 106 -4.33 -2.19 5.43
C VAL A 106 -4.50 -1.75 3.97
N LEU A 107 -5.72 -1.80 3.45
CA LEU A 107 -5.99 -1.41 2.06
C LEU A 107 -5.76 0.09 1.84
N ALA A 108 -6.03 0.93 2.84
CA ALA A 108 -5.73 2.35 2.82
C ALA A 108 -4.21 2.60 2.77
N ARG A 109 -3.42 1.88 3.56
CA ARG A 109 -1.95 1.97 3.53
C ARG A 109 -1.37 1.58 2.17
N ALA A 110 -1.84 0.49 1.59
CA ALA A 110 -1.45 0.05 0.26
C ALA A 110 -1.79 1.11 -0.81
N SER A 111 -3.02 1.63 -0.77
CA SER A 111 -3.48 2.68 -1.70
C SER A 111 -2.67 3.98 -1.55
N LEU A 112 -2.39 4.38 -0.30
CA LEU A 112 -1.57 5.56 -0.01
C LEU A 112 -0.13 5.40 -0.52
N GLY A 113 0.45 4.21 -0.39
CA GLY A 113 1.76 3.88 -0.97
C GLY A 113 1.79 4.08 -2.48
N ILE A 114 0.75 3.61 -3.18
CA ILE A 114 0.59 3.79 -4.64
C ILE A 114 0.43 5.27 -5.01
N PHE A 115 -0.37 6.03 -4.26
CA PHE A 115 -0.55 7.46 -4.53
C PHE A 115 0.74 8.26 -4.34
N ARG A 116 1.48 7.99 -3.25
CA ARG A 116 2.79 8.61 -3.01
C ARG A 116 3.79 8.24 -4.10
N TYR A 117 3.79 6.98 -4.51
CA TYR A 117 4.61 6.51 -5.61
C TYR A 117 4.31 7.29 -6.90
N ARG A 118 3.03 7.44 -7.24
CA ARG A 118 2.59 8.21 -8.41
C ARG A 118 2.98 9.69 -8.31
N ALA A 119 2.75 10.32 -7.15
CA ALA A 119 3.09 11.72 -6.93
C ALA A 119 4.59 11.97 -7.09
N LEU A 120 5.46 11.11 -6.54
CA LEU A 120 6.91 11.24 -6.74
C LEU A 120 7.31 11.03 -8.20
N LYS A 121 6.72 10.03 -8.87
CA LYS A 121 6.97 9.79 -10.30
C LYS A 121 6.63 11.00 -11.15
N GLU A 122 5.49 11.64 -10.89
CA GLU A 122 5.03 12.83 -11.61
C GLU A 122 5.89 14.07 -11.27
N ALA A 123 6.25 14.26 -9.99
CA ALA A 123 7.02 15.40 -9.54
C ALA A 123 8.47 15.40 -10.07
N PHE A 124 9.15 14.26 -10.03
CA PHE A 124 10.59 14.21 -10.33
C PHE A 124 10.91 13.94 -11.79
N LYS A 125 9.95 13.47 -12.62
CA LYS A 125 10.11 13.10 -14.04
C LYS A 125 11.24 12.08 -14.36
N PHE A 126 12.10 11.75 -13.40
CA PHE A 126 13.15 10.75 -13.41
C PHE A 126 12.85 9.71 -12.34
N PHE A 127 13.03 8.43 -12.68
CA PHE A 127 12.78 7.33 -11.76
C PHE A 127 13.96 7.17 -10.81
N SER A 128 13.84 7.68 -9.58
CA SER A 128 14.76 7.30 -8.50
C SER A 128 14.62 5.80 -8.23
N SER A 129 15.71 5.04 -8.18
CA SER A 129 15.70 3.59 -7.89
C SER A 129 14.95 3.20 -6.61
N ASN A 130 14.76 4.15 -5.69
CA ASN A 130 14.19 3.92 -4.36
C ASN A 130 12.67 4.08 -4.28
N TYR A 131 11.97 4.46 -5.34
CA TYR A 131 10.52 4.70 -5.28
C TYR A 131 9.71 3.47 -4.83
N LYS A 132 10.22 2.26 -5.07
CA LYS A 132 9.55 0.99 -4.75
C LYS A 132 9.41 0.80 -3.23
N THR A 133 10.22 1.52 -2.46
CA THR A 133 10.17 1.50 -0.99
C THR A 133 8.83 2.01 -0.42
N LEU A 134 8.03 2.72 -1.21
CA LEU A 134 6.72 3.21 -0.80
C LEU A 134 5.62 2.15 -0.82
N LEU A 135 5.85 1.05 -1.54
CA LEU A 135 4.91 -0.07 -1.65
C LEU A 135 5.21 -1.02 -0.51
N THR A 136 4.55 -0.83 0.63
CA THR A 136 4.93 -1.44 1.90
C THR A 136 4.85 -2.97 1.84
N PHE A 137 3.77 -3.51 1.26
CA PHE A 137 3.55 -4.95 1.20
C PHE A 137 4.39 -5.61 0.11
N ASN A 138 4.60 -4.92 -1.01
CA ASN A 138 5.51 -5.35 -2.07
C ASN A 138 6.95 -5.37 -1.56
N LEU A 139 7.38 -4.31 -0.88
CA LEU A 139 8.73 -4.19 -0.32
C LEU A 139 8.99 -5.28 0.73
N ALA A 140 8.07 -5.50 1.66
CA ALA A 140 8.28 -6.46 2.75
C ALA A 140 8.57 -7.88 2.22
N GLU A 141 7.90 -8.34 1.19
CA GLU A 141 8.17 -9.65 0.56
C GLU A 141 9.53 -9.71 -0.15
N THR A 142 10.14 -8.58 -0.53
CA THR A 142 11.47 -8.54 -1.15
C THR A 142 12.62 -8.41 -0.15
N LEU A 143 12.32 -8.02 1.11
CA LEU A 143 13.34 -7.75 2.12
C LEU A 143 13.70 -9.01 2.91
N PRO A 144 14.98 -9.21 3.26
CA PRO A 144 15.35 -10.21 4.24
C PRO A 144 14.69 -9.84 5.58
N ARG A 145 14.04 -10.82 6.23
CA ARG A 145 13.27 -10.64 7.48
C ARG A 145 12.03 -9.74 7.34
N GLY A 146 11.50 -9.57 6.14
CA GLY A 146 10.27 -8.81 5.92
C GLY A 146 9.03 -9.44 6.58
N ASP A 147 9.07 -10.74 6.86
CA ASP A 147 8.08 -11.44 7.67
C ASP A 147 7.98 -10.86 9.11
N ILE A 148 9.10 -10.47 9.71
CA ILE A 148 9.14 -9.82 11.03
C ILE A 148 8.50 -8.43 10.95
N ILE A 149 8.75 -7.70 9.86
CA ILE A 149 8.14 -6.38 9.62
C ILE A 149 6.62 -6.53 9.53
N LEU A 150 6.14 -7.47 8.72
CA LEU A 150 4.70 -7.74 8.56
C LEU A 150 4.06 -8.20 9.88
N LYS A 151 4.74 -9.07 10.65
CA LYS A 151 4.25 -9.50 11.97
C LYS A 151 4.17 -8.34 12.97
N THR A 152 5.15 -7.43 12.95
CA THR A 152 5.13 -6.24 13.81
C THR A 152 4.00 -5.30 13.40
N LEU A 153 3.80 -5.12 12.09
CA LEU A 153 2.69 -4.36 11.53
C LEU A 153 1.33 -4.96 11.94
N SER A 154 1.15 -6.28 11.86
CA SER A 154 -0.10 -6.93 12.26
C SER A 154 -0.39 -6.74 13.75
N ASN A 155 0.62 -6.90 14.61
CA ASN A 155 0.48 -6.68 16.05
C ASN A 155 0.05 -5.23 16.35
N THR A 156 0.63 -4.26 15.64
CA THR A 156 0.29 -2.85 15.77
C THR A 156 -1.17 -2.59 15.38
N LEU A 157 -1.64 -3.19 14.28
CA LEU A 157 -3.02 -3.06 13.82
C LEU A 157 -4.02 -3.71 14.79
N MET A 158 -3.66 -4.86 15.38
CA MET A 158 -4.48 -5.51 16.40
C MET A 158 -4.60 -4.66 17.67
N ASN A 159 -3.51 -4.03 18.09
CA ASN A 159 -3.49 -3.16 19.27
C ASN A 159 -4.23 -1.83 19.05
N LEU A 160 -4.21 -1.27 17.83
CA LEU A 160 -4.96 -0.06 17.52
C LEU A 160 -6.48 -0.27 17.66
N ALA A 161 -6.98 -1.46 17.33
CA ALA A 161 -8.39 -1.79 17.50
C ALA A 161 -8.81 -1.86 18.98
N SER A 162 -7.94 -2.35 19.88
CA SER A 162 -8.25 -2.43 21.31
C SER A 162 -8.31 -1.05 21.99
N VAL A 163 -7.51 -0.09 21.53
CA VAL A 163 -7.52 1.30 22.02
C VAL A 163 -8.74 2.08 21.50
N SER A 164 -9.21 1.78 20.29
CA SER A 164 -10.41 2.40 19.71
C SER A 164 -11.70 1.99 20.44
N GLY A 165 -11.80 0.76 20.95
CA GLY A 165 -12.98 0.25 21.67
C GLY A 165 -13.24 0.89 23.03
N LYS A 166 -12.24 1.57 23.64
CA LYS A 166 -12.37 2.26 24.93
C LYS A 166 -12.81 3.72 24.85
N ARG A 167 -13.02 4.28 23.65
CA ARG A 167 -13.52 5.66 23.47
C ARG A 167 -15.02 5.70 23.15
N ARG A 168 -15.86 5.06 23.97
CA ARG A 168 -17.24 5.57 24.17
C ARG A 168 -17.18 6.51 25.37
N ILE A 169 -16.93 7.79 25.08
CA ILE A 169 -17.07 8.87 26.06
C ILE A 169 -18.58 9.09 26.24
N PRO A 170 -19.18 8.88 27.43
CA PRO A 170 -20.47 9.49 27.72
C PRO A 170 -20.24 11.01 27.69
N ALA A 171 -21.07 11.72 26.95
CA ALA A 171 -21.00 13.17 26.88
C ALA A 171 -21.02 13.76 28.30
N ASN A 172 -20.16 14.74 28.49
CA ASN A 172 -20.02 15.65 29.63
C ASN A 172 -18.75 15.46 30.50
N VAL A 173 -18.27 16.61 30.98
CA VAL A 173 -17.08 16.92 31.77
C VAL A 173 -15.81 17.20 30.97
N GLU A 174 -15.65 18.51 30.67
CA GLU A 174 -14.36 19.17 30.49
C GLU A 174 -13.37 18.73 31.57
N SER A 175 -12.42 17.90 31.19
CA SER A 175 -11.19 17.70 31.94
C SER A 175 -10.05 17.69 30.93
N LYS A 176 -9.07 18.58 31.14
CA LYS A 176 -7.86 18.71 30.33
C LYS A 176 -7.16 17.35 30.24
N LYS A 177 -7.42 16.59 29.17
CA LYS A 177 -6.75 15.30 28.92
C LYS A 177 -5.32 15.58 28.48
N LYS A 178 -4.36 15.29 29.35
CA LYS A 178 -2.93 15.28 29.03
C LYS A 178 -2.71 14.20 27.97
N LEU A 179 -2.43 14.62 26.74
CA LEU A 179 -2.16 13.72 25.62
C LEU A 179 -0.88 12.93 25.93
N ILE A 180 -0.99 11.61 26.14
CA ILE A 180 0.18 10.75 26.34
C ILE A 180 0.84 10.59 24.97
N VAL A 181 1.86 11.40 24.71
CA VAL A 181 2.66 11.33 23.49
C VAL A 181 3.67 10.19 23.64
N SER A 182 3.70 9.29 22.66
CA SER A 182 4.70 8.21 22.60
C SER A 182 6.12 8.81 22.57
N PRO A 183 7.06 8.33 23.41
CA PRO A 183 8.45 8.81 23.40
C PRO A 183 9.11 8.73 22.03
N ALA A 184 8.80 7.69 21.25
CA ALA A 184 9.30 7.52 19.89
C ALA A 184 8.83 8.63 18.93
N ALA A 185 7.60 9.13 19.12
CA ALA A 185 7.06 10.22 18.32
C ALA A 185 7.74 11.55 18.65
N VAL A 186 8.07 11.80 19.93
CA VAL A 186 8.80 12.99 20.36
C VAL A 186 10.21 13.01 19.77
N VAL A 187 10.91 11.88 19.84
CA VAL A 187 12.27 11.76 19.27
C VAL A 187 12.22 11.96 17.75
N ALA A 188 11.29 11.32 17.04
CA ALA A 188 11.15 11.50 15.60
C ALA A 188 10.87 12.96 15.21
N LEU A 189 9.98 13.65 15.93
CA LEU A 189 9.68 15.07 15.71
C LEU A 189 10.90 15.96 15.99
N SER A 190 11.68 15.64 17.02
CA SER A 190 12.91 16.39 17.33
C SER A 190 13.99 16.23 16.25
N CYS A 191 14.16 15.03 15.69
CA CYS A 191 15.06 14.79 14.55
C CYS A 191 14.60 15.53 13.28
N LEU A 192 13.31 15.81 13.15
CA LEU A 192 12.74 16.60 12.05
C LEU A 192 12.76 18.12 12.33
N GLY A 193 13.40 18.56 13.42
CA GLY A 193 13.57 19.97 13.76
C GLY A 193 12.41 20.60 14.52
N PHE A 194 11.38 19.83 14.89
CA PHE A 194 10.25 20.34 15.68
C PHE A 194 10.60 20.32 17.17
N LYS A 195 10.81 21.51 17.76
CA LYS A 195 11.00 21.67 19.21
C LYS A 195 9.65 21.77 19.92
N SER A 196 9.38 20.88 20.86
CA SER A 196 8.18 20.96 21.72
C SER A 196 8.31 22.15 22.68
N LYS A 197 7.38 23.10 22.63
CA LYS A 197 7.20 24.11 23.69
C LYS A 197 6.39 23.50 24.82
N MET A 198 7.04 22.86 25.80
CA MET A 198 6.39 22.62 27.09
C MET A 198 6.33 23.97 27.82
N ALA A 199 5.12 24.46 28.09
CA ALA A 199 4.88 25.67 28.85
C ALA A 199 5.41 25.48 30.29
N THR A 200 6.51 26.16 30.62
CA THR A 200 6.95 26.40 31.99
C THR A 200 6.04 27.45 32.60
N GLY A 201 5.17 27.03 33.52
CA GLY A 201 4.44 27.91 34.41
C GLY A 201 4.34 27.24 35.77
N ILE A 202 4.45 28.06 36.80
CA ILE A 202 4.35 27.79 38.25
C ILE A 202 5.70 27.46 38.89
N TYR A 203 6.40 28.50 39.38
CA TYR A 203 6.63 28.72 40.82
C TYR A 203 7.12 30.17 40.99
N GLU A 204 6.21 31.09 41.29
CA GLU A 204 6.51 32.34 41.97
C GLU A 204 5.60 32.43 43.20
N GLU A 205 6.17 33.03 44.25
CA GLU A 205 5.58 33.44 45.54
C GLU A 205 5.39 32.39 46.64
N THR A 206 6.32 32.39 47.60
CA THR A 206 6.04 32.95 48.94
C THR A 206 7.34 33.21 49.69
N THR A 207 7.67 34.48 49.93
CA THR A 207 8.58 34.94 51.00
C THR A 207 7.89 36.11 51.70
N VAL A 208 7.69 35.97 53.01
CA VAL A 208 7.62 37.07 53.99
C VAL A 208 8.99 37.11 54.67
#